data_AF-A0A9Q8LDV1-F1
#
_entry.id   AF-A0A9Q8LDV1-F1
#
_cell.length_a   1.000
_cell.length_b   1.000
_cell.length_c   1.000
_cell.angle_alpha   90.00
_cell.angle_beta   90.00
_cell.angle_gamma   90.00
#
_symmetry.space_group_name_H-M   'P 1'
#
loop_
_entity.id
_entity.type
_entity.pdbx_description
1 polymer ?
#
loop_
_entity_poly.entity_id
_entity_poly.type
_entity_poly.pdbx_seq_one_letter_code
_entity_poly.pdbx_strand_id
1 'polypeptide(L)'
;MHDPNAFMKQLTFSWELMLSKSVHQYEPESQGDILQRAAKSYDNGTLVSLQSERSVLSVENLIKAHEKLESGKTIGKIGLEIQDDIQ
;
A
#
# COMPACT_ATOMS: atom_id res chain seq x y z
N MET A 1 -30.12 -19.55 8.62
CA MET A 1 -29.16 -18.43 8.50
C MET A 1 -29.36 -17.52 9.70
N HIS A 2 -28.82 -17.87 10.87
CA HIS A 2 -28.55 -17.05 12.06
C HIS A 2 -28.06 -18.02 13.15
N ASP A 3 -26.74 -18.22 13.25
CA ASP A 3 -26.15 -18.88 14.42
C ASP A 3 -26.00 -17.81 15.51
N PRO A 4 -26.78 -17.87 16.60
CA PRO A 4 -26.74 -16.87 17.68
C PRO A 4 -25.39 -16.81 18.41
N ASN A 5 -24.49 -17.78 18.18
CA ASN A 5 -23.17 -17.81 18.83
C ASN A 5 -22.22 -16.68 18.39
N ALA A 6 -22.48 -15.97 17.29
CA ALA A 6 -21.62 -14.86 16.86
C ALA A 6 -21.51 -13.75 17.94
N PHE A 7 -22.59 -13.48 18.66
CA PHE A 7 -22.64 -12.46 19.72
C PHE A 7 -22.04 -12.94 21.06
N MET A 8 -21.79 -14.24 21.22
CA MET A 8 -21.12 -14.82 22.39
C MET A 8 -19.59 -14.85 22.26
N LYS A 9 -19.04 -14.39 21.13
CA LYS A 9 -17.60 -14.48 20.80
C LYS A 9 -16.82 -13.18 21.01
N GLN A 10 -17.42 -12.16 21.65
CA GLN A 10 -16.76 -10.87 21.94
C GLN A 10 -16.04 -10.28 20.71
N LEU A 11 -16.74 -10.26 19.57
CA LEU A 11 -16.15 -9.78 18.32
C LEU A 11 -15.86 -8.27 18.40
N THR A 12 -14.69 -7.87 17.92
CA THR A 12 -14.36 -6.46 17.64
C THR A 12 -14.40 -6.24 16.14
N PHE A 13 -15.10 -5.18 15.73
CA PHE A 13 -15.07 -4.69 14.37
C PHE A 13 -14.21 -3.43 14.32
N SER A 14 -13.17 -3.47 13.49
CA SER A 14 -12.30 -2.32 13.24
C SER A 14 -12.37 -2.00 11.76
N TRP A 15 -12.77 -0.77 11.44
CA TRP A 15 -12.70 -0.26 10.08
C TRP A 15 -11.40 0.51 9.93
N GLU A 16 -10.51 0.05 9.03
CA GLU A 16 -9.24 0.72 8.82
C GLU A 16 -9.24 1.58 7.56
N LEU A 17 -8.73 2.80 7.73
CA LEU A 17 -8.48 3.76 6.65
C LEU A 17 -7.08 4.34 6.85
N MET A 18 -6.14 3.89 6.02
CA MET A 18 -4.71 4.21 6.12
C MET A 18 -4.41 5.72 6.21
N LEU A 19 -5.22 6.56 5.55
CA LEU A 19 -5.04 8.02 5.53
C LEU A 19 -5.63 8.76 6.75
N SER A 20 -6.30 8.09 7.69
CA SER A 20 -6.98 8.72 8.84
C SER A 20 -6.03 9.59 9.66
N LYS A 21 -4.83 9.08 9.98
CA LYS A 21 -3.81 9.84 10.73
C LYS A 21 -3.40 11.13 10.02
N SER A 22 -3.19 11.08 8.70
CA SER A 22 -2.79 12.25 7.90
C SER A 22 -3.92 13.27 7.77
N VAL A 23 -5.14 12.81 7.49
CA VAL A 23 -6.34 13.67 7.35
C VAL A 23 -6.65 14.43 8.65
N HIS A 24 -6.49 13.77 9.80
CA HIS A 24 -6.76 14.36 11.11
C HIS A 24 -5.53 14.93 11.82
N GLN A 25 -4.36 14.89 11.18
CA GLN A 25 -3.07 15.28 11.77
C GLN A 25 -2.80 14.61 13.13
N TYR A 26 -3.24 13.36 13.27
CA TYR A 26 -3.13 12.59 14.50
C TYR A 26 -1.85 11.76 14.50
N GLU A 27 -0.83 12.23 15.23
CA GLU A 27 0.51 11.63 15.31
C GLU A 27 1.08 11.26 13.92
N PRO A 28 1.20 12.23 13.00
CA PRO A 28 1.67 11.97 11.64
C PRO A 28 3.07 11.33 11.59
N GLU A 29 3.92 11.64 12.57
CA GLU A 29 5.27 11.07 12.73
C GLU A 29 5.27 9.55 12.88
N SER A 30 4.21 8.99 13.48
CA SER A 30 4.09 7.54 13.68
C SER A 30 4.05 6.75 12.36
N GLN A 31 3.58 7.36 11.26
CA GLN A 31 3.68 6.75 9.92
C GLN A 31 5.14 6.67 9.45
N GLY A 32 5.93 7.72 9.72
CA GLY A 32 7.37 7.73 9.46
C GLY A 32 8.10 6.64 10.25
N ASP A 33 7.75 6.44 11.52
CA ASP A 33 8.35 5.38 12.35
C ASP A 33 8.00 3.97 11.85
N ILE A 34 6.79 3.77 11.32
CA ILE A 34 6.41 2.53 10.64
C ILE A 34 7.29 2.30 9.40
N LEU A 35 7.47 3.32 8.56
CA LEU A 35 8.30 3.24 7.36
C LEU A 35 9.78 2.98 7.68
N GLN A 36 10.33 3.59 8.73
CA GLN A 36 11.70 3.33 9.18
C GLN A 36 11.90 1.88 9.63
N ARG A 37 10.92 1.31 10.35
CA ARG A 37 10.95 -0.12 10.72
C ARG A 37 10.86 -1.01 9.49
N ALA A 38 10.00 -0.67 8.52
CA ALA A 38 9.90 -1.40 7.26
C ALA A 38 11.21 -1.36 6.47
N ALA A 39 11.88 -0.20 6.40
CA ALA A 39 13.19 -0.06 5.75
C ALA A 39 14.25 -0.95 6.39
N LYS A 40 14.38 -0.94 7.73
CA LYS A 40 15.30 -1.84 8.44
C LYS A 40 15.03 -3.32 8.15
N SER A 41 13.74 -3.70 8.10
CA SER A 41 13.32 -5.05 7.76
C SER A 41 13.58 -5.40 6.30
N TYR A 42 13.56 -4.42 5.40
CA TYR A 42 13.92 -4.62 3.99
C TYR A 42 15.43 -4.84 3.86
N ASP A 43 16.24 -3.97 4.48
CA ASP A 43 17.71 -4.04 4.42
C ASP A 43 18.26 -5.35 5.00
N ASN A 44 17.60 -5.89 6.03
CA ASN A 44 18.01 -7.17 6.64
C ASN A 44 17.39 -8.41 5.96
N GLY A 45 16.62 -8.24 4.89
CA GLY A 45 16.03 -9.33 4.09
C GLY A 45 14.75 -9.95 4.67
N THR A 46 14.20 -9.43 5.77
CA THR A 46 12.91 -9.89 6.31
C THR A 46 11.74 -9.48 5.41
N LEU A 47 11.80 -8.27 4.84
CA LEU A 47 10.88 -7.79 3.82
C LEU A 47 11.58 -7.81 2.46
N VAL A 48 10.84 -8.13 1.42
CA VAL A 48 11.30 -8.12 0.02
C VAL A 48 10.41 -7.23 -0.82
N SER A 49 10.93 -6.75 -1.94
CA SER A 49 10.14 -5.92 -2.86
C SER A 49 9.02 -6.74 -3.48
N LEU A 50 7.82 -6.16 -3.53
CA LEU A 50 6.68 -6.71 -4.25
C LEU A 50 6.55 -6.15 -5.66
N GLN A 51 7.52 -5.36 -6.12
CA GLN A 51 7.50 -4.77 -7.45
C GLN A 51 7.51 -5.87 -8.51
N SER A 52 6.44 -5.92 -9.30
CA SER A 52 6.27 -6.90 -10.39
C SER A 52 6.45 -6.27 -11.76
N GLU A 53 6.26 -4.95 -11.87
CA GLU A 53 6.39 -4.20 -13.11
C GLU A 53 7.10 -2.87 -12.87
N ARG A 54 7.82 -2.38 -13.89
CA ARG A 54 8.56 -1.12 -13.86
C ARG A 54 8.47 -0.45 -15.22
N SER A 55 7.99 0.78 -15.27
CA SER A 55 7.86 1.58 -16.50
C SER A 55 8.28 3.02 -16.26
N VAL A 56 8.61 3.75 -17.33
CA VAL A 56 8.89 5.19 -17.24
C VAL A 56 7.62 5.94 -16.87
N LEU A 57 7.74 6.95 -16.02
CA LEU A 57 6.65 7.87 -15.68
C LEU A 57 6.31 8.71 -16.90
N SER A 58 5.24 8.32 -17.59
CA SER A 58 4.62 9.05 -18.69
C SER A 58 3.11 8.99 -18.53
N VAL A 59 2.38 9.91 -19.18
CA VAL A 59 0.91 9.89 -19.17
C VAL A 59 0.36 8.56 -19.68
N GLU A 60 0.95 8.03 -20.76
CA GLU A 60 0.57 6.75 -21.34
C GLU A 60 0.77 5.60 -20.35
N ASN A 61 1.92 5.53 -19.69
CA ASN A 61 2.21 4.45 -18.74
C ASN A 61 1.39 4.59 -17.45
N LEU A 62 1.06 5.81 -17.04
CA LEU A 62 0.16 6.05 -15.91
C LEU A 62 -1.25 5.53 -16.21
N ILE A 63 -1.80 5.84 -17.40
CA ILE A 63 -3.12 5.32 -17.81
C ILE A 63 -3.12 3.80 -17.81
N LYS A 64 -2.12 3.16 -18.44
CA LYS A 64 -1.99 1.70 -18.46
C LYS A 64 -1.89 1.10 -17.06
N ALA A 65 -1.15 1.74 -16.15
CA ALA A 65 -1.05 1.30 -14.76
C ALA A 65 -2.41 1.36 -14.04
N HIS A 66 -3.18 2.42 -14.27
CA HIS A 66 -4.54 2.56 -13.73
C HIS A 66 -5.48 1.48 -14.27
N GLU A 67 -5.51 1.26 -15.59
CA GLU A 67 -6.34 0.21 -16.22
C GLU A 67 -6.05 -1.17 -15.62
N LYS A 68 -4.77 -1.48 -15.36
CA LYS A 68 -4.35 -2.73 -14.71
C LYS A 68 -4.83 -2.82 -13.26
N LEU A 69 -4.73 -1.74 -12.49
CA LEU A 69 -5.20 -1.72 -11.09
C LEU A 69 -6.73 -1.88 -11.03
N GLU A 70 -7.46 -1.17 -11.88
CA GLU A 70 -8.92 -1.24 -11.98
C GLU A 70 -9.42 -2.62 -12.42
N SER A 71 -8.64 -3.36 -13.21
CA SER A 71 -8.97 -4.73 -13.59
C SER A 71 -9.05 -5.72 -12.40
N GLY A 72 -8.45 -5.38 -11.25
CA GLY A 72 -8.38 -6.23 -10.07
C GLY A 72 -7.49 -7.47 -10.21
N LYS A 73 -6.76 -7.62 -11.32
CA LYS A 73 -5.93 -8.80 -11.64
C LYS A 73 -4.44 -8.60 -11.36
N THR A 74 -4.05 -7.43 -10.86
CA THR A 74 -2.65 -7.10 -10.61
C THR A 74 -2.10 -7.92 -9.43
N ILE A 75 -0.99 -8.61 -9.65
CA ILE A 75 -0.20 -9.29 -8.61
C ILE A 75 1.06 -8.47 -8.36
N GLY A 76 1.36 -8.18 -7.10
CA GLY A 76 2.50 -7.34 -6.72
C GLY A 76 2.19 -5.84 -6.82
N LYS A 77 3.20 -5.05 -7.20
CA LYS A 77 3.14 -3.58 -7.31
C LYS A 77 3.72 -3.11 -8.64
N ILE A 78 3.03 -2.17 -9.28
CA ILE A 78 3.49 -1.49 -10.49
C ILE A 78 4.29 -0.25 -10.07
N GLY A 79 5.55 -0.16 -10.50
CA GLY A 79 6.41 1.01 -10.29
C GLY A 79 6.49 1.90 -11.52
N LEU A 80 6.41 3.21 -11.34
CA LEU A 80 6.67 4.21 -12.37
C LEU A 80 7.86 5.07 -11.96
N GLU A 81 8.77 5.33 -12.88
CA GLU A 81 10.04 5.98 -12.57
C GLU A 81 10.37 7.12 -13.52
N ILE A 82 10.94 8.17 -12.95
CA ILE A 82 11.41 9.32 -13.72
C ILE A 82 12.70 8.89 -14.43
N GLN A 83 12.79 9.20 -15.73
CA GLN A 83 14.01 9.02 -16.51
C GLN A 83 15.07 10.04 -16.07
N ASP A 84 16.34 9.63 -16.00
CA ASP A 84 17.46 10.46 -15.52
C ASP A 84 17.82 11.63 -16.47
N ASP A 85 17.10 11.79 -17.58
CA ASP A 85 17.35 12.71 -18.68
C ASP A 85 16.60 14.06 -18.59
N ILE A 86 16.41 14.58 -17.37
CA ILE A 86 16.16 16.02 -17.17
C ILE A 86 17.51 16.69 -16.84
N GLN A 87 18.28 17.01 -17.89
CA GLN A 87 19.24 18.11 -17.84
C GLN A 87 18.52 19.44 -18.09
#